data_AF-A0A9J5ZUV4-F1
#
_entry.id   AF-A0A9J5ZUV4-F1
#
_cell.length_a   1.000
_cell.length_b   1.000
_cell.length_c   1.000
_cell.angle_alpha   90.00
_cell.angle_beta   90.00
_cell.angle_gamma   90.00
#
_symmetry.space_group_name_H-M   'P 1'
#
loop_
_entity.id
_entity.type
_entity.pdbx_description
1 polymer ?
#
loop_
_entity_poly.entity_id
_entity_poly.type
_entity_poly.pdbx_seq_one_letter_code
_entity_poly.pdbx_strand_id
1 'polypeptide(L)' 'MRALGQLELVDNLQTLGIHYHFEAEIRRILENIYNLSNCEDHLYGVALQFRLLRQEGYQVPQGTCMT' A
#
# COMPACT_ATOMS: atom_id res chain seq x y z
N MET A 1 -0.41 4.88 -14.09
CA MET A 1 -1.45 5.03 -13.04
C MET A 1 -0.73 5.39 -11.77
N ARG A 2 -1.08 6.49 -11.08
CA ARG A 2 -0.46 6.86 -9.79
C ARG A 2 -0.83 5.80 -8.77
N ALA A 3 0.16 5.09 -8.20
CA ALA A 3 -0.08 4.05 -7.20
C ALA A 3 -0.69 4.64 -5.91
N LEU A 4 -0.41 5.91 -5.63
CA LEU A 4 -0.99 6.67 -4.52
C LEU A 4 -2.53 6.60 -4.44
N GLY A 5 -3.24 6.78 -5.55
CA GLY A 5 -4.72 6.79 -5.53
C GLY A 5 -5.32 5.43 -5.17
N GLN A 6 -4.62 4.33 -5.48
CA GLN A 6 -5.05 2.99 -5.07
C GLN A 6 -4.76 2.75 -3.59
N LEU A 7 -3.64 3.25 -3.06
CA LEU A 7 -3.32 3.19 -1.63
C LEU A 7 -4.31 4.01 -0.81
N GLU A 8 -4.67 5.22 -1.26
CA GLU A 8 -5.70 6.04 -0.61
C GLU A 8 -7.06 5.35 -0.60
N LEU A 9 -7.43 4.64 -1.67
CA LEU A 9 -8.66 3.86 -1.70
C LEU A 9 -8.65 2.75 -0.65
N VAL A 10 -7.55 1.97 -0.57
CA VAL A 10 -7.39 0.92 0.44
C VAL A 10 -7.48 1.51 1.85
N ASP A 11 -6.81 2.63 2.09
CA ASP A 11 -6.82 3.31 3.38
C ASP A 11 -8.23 3.79 3.79
N ASN A 12 -8.99 4.33 2.83
CA ASN A 12 -10.37 4.74 3.05
C ASN A 12 -11.27 3.54 3.39
N LEU A 13 -11.13 2.41 2.67
CA LEU A 13 -11.90 1.19 2.94
C LEU A 13 -11.59 0.61 4.34
N GLN A 14 -10.33 0.65 4.76
CA GLN A 14 -9.91 0.24 6.10
C GLN A 14 -10.48 1.19 7.17
N THR A 15 -10.38 2.50 6.97
CA THR A 15 -10.89 3.53 7.89
C THR A 15 -12.42 3.46 8.04
N LEU A 16 -13.13 3.14 6.96
CA LEU A 16 -14.57 2.91 6.96
C LEU A 16 -14.96 1.55 7.59
N GLY A 17 -14.00 0.68 7.86
CA GLY A 17 -14.25 -0.64 8.46
C GLY A 17 -14.95 -1.63 7.53
N ILE A 18 -14.97 -1.39 6.21
CA ILE A 18 -15.67 -2.24 5.22
C ILE A 18 -14.72 -3.04 4.32
N HIS A 19 -13.42 -2.93 4.54
CA HIS A 19 -12.37 -3.59 3.75
C HIS A 19 -12.52 -5.12 3.66
N TYR A 20 -13.15 -5.76 4.65
CA TYR A 20 -13.37 -7.21 4.68
C TYR A 20 -14.24 -7.73 3.51
N HIS A 21 -15.05 -6.87 2.89
CA HIS A 21 -15.80 -7.23 1.68
C HIS A 21 -14.94 -7.28 0.41
N PHE A 22 -13.72 -6.71 0.47
CA PHE A 22 -12.86 -6.46 -0.68
C PHE A 22 -11.44 -7.02 -0.45
N GLU A 23 -11.28 -8.00 0.43
CA GLU A 23 -9.96 -8.55 0.82
C GLU A 23 -9.15 -9.02 -0.39
N ALA A 24 -9.80 -9.68 -1.36
CA ALA A 24 -9.14 -10.18 -2.57
C ALA A 24 -8.63 -9.04 -3.46
N GLU A 25 -9.44 -7.99 -3.65
CA GLU A 25 -9.10 -6.82 -4.41
C GLU A 25 -7.97 -6.02 -3.76
N ILE A 26 -8.06 -5.81 -2.44
CA ILE A 26 -7.05 -5.11 -1.65
C ILE A 26 -5.72 -5.86 -1.73
N ARG A 27 -5.74 -7.18 -1.53
CA ARG A 27 -4.53 -8.02 -1.66
C ARG A 27 -3.89 -7.87 -3.03
N ARG A 28 -4.68 -7.95 -4.11
CA ARG A 28 -4.16 -7.80 -5.49
C ARG A 28 -3.56 -6.42 -5.74
N ILE A 29 -4.16 -5.36 -5.18
CA ILE A 29 -3.63 -3.99 -5.26
C ILE A 29 -2.27 -3.93 -4.54
N LEU A 30 -2.20 -4.43 -3.31
CA LEU A 30 -0.97 -4.39 -2.52
C LEU A 30 0.15 -5.25 -3.12
N GLU A 31 -0.16 -6.43 -3.65
CA GLU A 31 0.80 -7.29 -4.36
C GLU A 31 1.37 -6.57 -5.60
N ASN A 32 0.52 -5.92 -6.40
CA ASN A 32 0.98 -5.16 -7.55
C ASN A 32 1.91 -4.02 -7.12
N ILE A 33 1.56 -3.30 -6.07
CA ILE A 33 2.33 -2.17 -5.55
C ILE A 33 3.67 -2.63 -4.95
N TYR A 34 3.67 -3.76 -4.24
CA TYR A 34 4.89 -4.37 -3.71
C TYR A 34 5.86 -4.74 -4.84
N ASN A 35 5.35 -5.40 -5.89
CA ASN A 35 6.16 -5.82 -7.03
C ASN A 35 6.64 -4.64 -7.88
N LEU A 36 5.85 -3.57 -7.95
CA LEU A 36 6.16 -2.40 -8.78
C LEU A 36 7.30 -1.55 -8.23
N SER A 37 7.71 -1.73 -6.95
CA SER A 37 8.92 -1.25 -6.21
C SER A 37 9.73 -0.05 -6.73
N ASN A 38 9.14 0.82 -7.53
CA ASN A 38 9.63 2.14 -7.82
C ASN A 38 9.20 2.97 -6.64
N CYS A 39 10.16 3.33 -5.80
CA CYS A 39 10.04 4.36 -4.80
C CYS A 39 9.15 5.48 -5.34
N GLU A 40 7.93 5.64 -4.81
CA GLU A 40 7.15 6.82 -5.17
C GLU A 40 7.98 8.04 -4.76
N ASP A 41 8.13 9.02 -5.65
CA ASP A 41 8.91 10.25 -5.38
C ASP A 41 8.36 11.08 -4.19
N HIS A 42 7.22 10.67 -3.63
CA HIS A 42 6.49 11.36 -2.58
C HIS A 42 6.56 10.58 -1.26
N LEU A 43 7.16 11.19 -0.24
CA LEU A 43 7.26 10.66 1.12
C LEU A 43 5.92 10.15 1.68
N TYR A 44 4.82 10.82 1.35
CA TYR A 44 3.47 10.41 1.75
C TYR A 44 3.07 9.05 1.17
N GLY A 45 3.30 8.82 -0.12
CA GLY A 45 2.98 7.55 -0.78
C GLY A 45 3.82 6.40 -0.26
N VAL A 46 5.11 6.65 -0.03
CA VAL A 46 6.03 5.67 0.59
C VAL A 46 5.59 5.31 2.01
N ALA A 47 5.25 6.30 2.83
CA ALA A 47 4.76 6.06 4.18
C ALA A 47 3.43 5.30 4.20
N LEU A 48 2.51 5.64 3.30
CA LEU A 48 1.22 4.99 3.18
C LEU A 48 1.36 3.53 2.72
N GLN A 49 2.16 3.29 1.69
CA GLN A 49 2.51 1.97 1.19
C GLN A 49 3.13 1.11 2.30
N PHE A 50 4.12 1.63 3.01
CA PHE A 50 4.79 0.93 4.10
C PHE A 50 3.82 0.52 5.21
N ARG A 51 2.93 1.44 5.61
CA ARG A 51 1.91 1.17 6.63
C ARG A 51 0.95 0.06 6.18
N LEU A 52 0.35 0.20 5.00
CA LEU A 52 -0.65 -0.76 4.51
C LEU A 52 -0.05 -2.15 4.30
N LEU A 53 1.14 -2.25 3.71
CA LEU A 53 1.83 -3.52 3.52
C LEU A 53 2.13 -4.23 4.85
N ARG A 54 2.59 -3.50 5.88
CA ARG A 54 2.85 -4.10 7.20
C ARG A 54 1.57 -4.55 7.90
N GLN A 55 0.48 -3.81 7.76
CA GLN A 55 -0.82 -4.19 8.33
C GLN A 55 -1.31 -5.53 7.77
N GLU A 56 -1.07 -5.78 6.48
CA GLU A 56 -1.43 -7.02 5.80
C GLU A 56 -0.35 -8.12 5.89
N GLY A 57 0.68 -7.93 6.71
CA GLY A 57 1.69 -8.95 7.00
C GLY A 57 2.85 -9.06 5.99
N TYR A 58 2.97 -8.14 5.04
CA TYR A 58 4.10 -8.12 4.11
C TYR A 58 5.39 -7.68 4.81
N GLN A 59 6.49 -8.38 4.51
CA GLN A 59 7.81 -7.97 4.96
C GLN A 59 8.35 -6.85 4.09
N VAL A 60 8.27 -5.62 4.62
CA VAL A 60 8.84 -4.42 3.99
C VAL A 60 10.12 -4.00 4.71
N PRO A 61 11.28 -4.01 4.04
CA PRO A 61 12.53 -3.50 4.58
C PRO A 61 12.40 -2.01 4.95
N GLN A 62 13.02 -1.61 6.06
CA GLN A 62 13.03 -0.20 6.51
C GLN A 62 13.76 0.75 5.54
N GLY A 63 14.59 0.22 4.63
CA GLY A 63 15.45 0.99 3.74
C GLY A 63 14.98 1.15 2.29
N THR A 64 13.79 0.68 1.92
CA THR A 64 13.37 0.52 0.51
C THR A 64 13.19 1.83 -0.28
N CYS A 65 13.50 3.01 0.28
CA CYS A 65 13.36 4.29 -0.41
C CYS A 65 14.38 5.38 -0.03
N MET A 66 15.42 5.05 0.75
CA MET A 66 16.36 6.07 1.30
C MET A 66 17.83 5.84 0.92
N THR A 67 18.12 5.05 -0.12
CA THR A 67 19.47 4.92 -0.70
C THR A 67 19.40 4.80 -2.20
#